data_AF-A0A927V6Y9-F1
#
_entry.id   AF-A0A927V6Y9-F1
#
_cell.length_a   1.000
_cell.length_b   1.000
_cell.length_c   1.000
_cell.angle_alpha   90.00
_cell.angle_beta   90.00
_cell.angle_gamma   90.00
#
_symmetry.space_group_name_H-M   'P 1'
#
loop_
_entity.id
_entity.type
_entity.pdbx_description
1 polymer ?
#
loop_
_entity_poly.entity_id
_entity_poly.type
_entity_poly.pdbx_seq_one_letter_code
_entity_poly.pdbx_strand_id
1 'polypeptide(L)'
;MKIGENNPGYSTEYLEKVQSKAEPVKKMEKQINGNLIPVPKDEYISSEKSGNKPSGLYRMGQDDNGNPKVLYDDPKKAEKKSATGKAEECITNTDEVDRKIEKLKEKKRQIEQQIQAETDENKVKELKKKLAQVEAELSQKNNDTYRRQNAVVIGVNK
;
A
#
# COMPACT_ATOMS: atom_id res chain seq x y z
N MET A 1 -8.04 -24.43 42.96
CA MET A 1 -7.26 -23.57 42.02
C MET A 1 -7.66 -22.13 42.27
N LYS A 2 -6.74 -21.28 42.73
CA LYS A 2 -6.96 -19.84 42.92
C LYS A 2 -6.57 -19.15 41.61
N ILE A 3 -7.51 -18.49 40.96
CA ILE A 3 -7.24 -17.67 39.77
C ILE A 3 -7.03 -16.26 40.30
N GLY A 4 -5.79 -15.78 40.27
CA GLY A 4 -5.43 -14.44 40.69
C GLY A 4 -6.00 -13.41 39.73
N GLU A 5 -6.80 -12.50 40.27
CA GLU A 5 -7.27 -11.30 39.59
C GLU A 5 -6.10 -10.31 39.48
N ASN A 6 -5.35 -10.40 38.37
CA ASN A 6 -4.47 -9.34 37.94
C ASN A 6 -5.13 -8.63 36.75
N ASN A 7 -6.00 -7.67 37.05
CA ASN A 7 -6.47 -6.71 36.07
C ASN A 7 -5.57 -5.47 36.16
N PRO A 8 -4.58 -5.28 35.26
CA PRO A 8 -3.78 -4.07 35.27
C PRO A 8 -4.67 -2.89 34.93
N GLY A 9 -4.77 -1.94 35.88
CA GLY A 9 -5.57 -0.73 35.77
C GLY A 9 -5.30 0.01 34.47
N TYR A 10 -6.24 -0.09 33.54
CA TYR A 10 -6.30 0.77 32.37
C TYR A 10 -6.73 2.17 32.82
N SER A 11 -5.71 2.95 33.17
CA SER A 11 -5.55 4.37 32.81
C SER A 11 -6.76 5.28 33.06
N THR A 12 -6.91 5.69 34.32
CA THR A 12 -7.69 6.88 34.72
C THR A 12 -7.07 8.20 34.20
N GLU A 13 -5.82 8.18 33.74
CA GLU A 13 -5.13 9.34 33.15
C GLU A 13 -5.84 9.90 31.91
N TYR A 14 -6.56 9.06 31.15
CA TYR A 14 -7.31 9.54 29.99
C TYR A 14 -8.40 10.51 30.40
N LEU A 15 -9.14 10.26 31.50
CA LEU A 15 -10.23 11.11 31.97
C LEU A 15 -9.72 12.46 32.53
N GLU A 16 -8.59 12.46 33.24
CA GLU A 16 -8.01 13.67 33.85
C GLU A 16 -7.40 14.63 32.81
N LYS A 17 -6.85 14.07 31.71
CA LYS A 17 -6.28 14.84 30.60
C LYS A 17 -7.36 15.51 29.73
N VAL A 18 -8.59 14.97 29.68
CA VAL A 18 -9.73 15.64 29.00
C VAL A 18 -10.29 16.80 29.82
N GLN A 19 -10.26 16.70 31.16
CA GLN A 19 -10.79 17.75 32.04
C GLN A 19 -9.85 18.96 32.18
N SER A 20 -8.53 18.74 32.16
CA SER A 20 -7.53 19.82 32.33
C SER A 20 -7.24 20.64 31.06
N LYS A 21 -7.69 20.19 29.88
CA LYS A 21 -7.60 20.95 28.61
C LYS A 21 -8.89 21.68 28.23
N ALA A 22 -9.83 21.82 29.16
CA ALA A 22 -10.95 22.73 29.00
C ALA A 22 -10.52 24.15 29.43
N GLU A 23 -9.62 24.77 28.67
CA GLU A 23 -9.57 26.24 28.68
C GLU A 23 -10.93 26.73 28.19
N PRO A 24 -11.57 27.70 28.87
CA PRO A 24 -12.78 28.31 28.34
C PRO A 24 -12.39 29.09 27.08
N VAL A 25 -12.57 28.46 25.92
CA VAL A 25 -12.54 29.17 24.64
C VAL A 25 -13.63 30.22 24.73
N LYS A 26 -13.22 31.47 24.96
CA LYS A 26 -14.07 32.65 24.87
C LYS A 26 -14.81 32.56 23.54
N LYS A 27 -16.11 32.30 23.61
CA LYS A 27 -17.01 32.46 22.48
C LYS A 27 -16.79 33.87 21.94
N MET A 28 -16.22 33.97 20.75
CA MET A 28 -16.25 35.21 19.99
C MET A 28 -17.67 35.32 19.46
N GLU A 29 -18.54 35.92 20.27
CA GLU A 29 -19.90 36.27 19.88
C GLU A 29 -19.81 37.30 18.74
N LYS A 30 -19.91 36.83 17.50
CA LYS A 30 -20.34 37.70 16.41
C LYS A 30 -21.83 37.96 16.64
N GLN A 31 -22.12 39.04 17.34
CA GLN A 31 -23.46 39.60 17.37
C GLN A 31 -23.82 40.04 15.95
N ILE A 32 -24.76 39.32 15.34
CA ILE A 32 -25.56 39.83 14.24
C ILE A 32 -27.01 39.69 14.71
N ASN A 33 -27.60 40.84 15.03
CA ASN A 33 -29.01 41.13 15.28
C ASN A 33 -29.97 39.92 15.31
N GLY A 34 -30.37 39.52 16.53
CA GLY A 34 -31.72 39.03 16.79
C GLY A 34 -32.12 37.62 16.35
N ASN A 35 -31.24 36.79 15.79
CA ASN A 35 -31.57 35.40 15.50
C ASN A 35 -30.44 34.45 15.93
N LEU A 36 -30.67 33.71 17.02
CA LEU A 36 -29.84 32.58 17.44
C LEU A 36 -29.93 31.50 16.36
N ILE A 37 -28.94 31.44 15.47
CA ILE A 37 -28.81 30.33 14.52
C ILE A 37 -28.57 29.06 15.36
N PRO A 38 -29.47 28.06 15.33
CA PRO A 38 -29.27 26.84 16.11
C PRO A 38 -27.96 26.21 15.67
N VAL A 39 -27.05 26.01 16.62
CA VAL A 39 -25.81 25.28 16.36
C VAL A 39 -26.21 23.88 15.92
N PRO A 40 -25.85 23.44 14.70
CA PRO A 40 -26.19 22.11 14.23
C PRO A 40 -25.59 21.09 15.21
N LYS A 41 -26.45 20.26 15.79
CA LYS A 41 -26.05 19.13 16.62
C LYS A 41 -26.26 17.89 15.79
N ASP A 42 -25.23 17.06 15.74
CA ASP A 42 -25.38 15.74 15.14
C ASP A 42 -26.31 14.92 16.04
N GLU A 43 -27.45 14.50 15.51
CA GLU A 43 -28.36 13.59 16.19
C GLU A 43 -27.87 12.15 16.02
N TYR A 44 -27.77 11.42 17.14
CA TYR A 44 -27.42 10.01 17.11
C TYR A 44 -28.54 9.18 16.48
N ILE A 45 -28.26 8.53 15.35
CA ILE A 45 -29.18 7.59 14.70
C ILE A 45 -28.81 6.18 15.13
N SER A 46 -29.70 5.51 15.89
CA SER A 46 -29.46 4.13 16.32
C SER A 46 -29.55 3.14 15.15
N SER A 47 -28.66 2.15 15.14
CA SER A 47 -28.54 1.13 14.09
C SER A 47 -29.70 0.14 14.04
N GLU A 48 -30.55 0.11 15.07
CA GLU A 48 -31.66 -0.84 15.24
C GLU A 48 -32.72 -0.76 14.13
N LYS A 49 -32.84 0.40 13.47
CA LYS A 49 -33.79 0.62 12.36
C LYS A 49 -33.26 0.22 10.99
N SER A 50 -31.99 -0.16 10.89
CA SER A 50 -31.41 -0.55 9.61
C SER A 50 -31.39 -2.07 9.49
N GLY A 51 -32.38 -2.64 8.79
CA GLY A 51 -32.33 -4.03 8.32
C GLY A 51 -31.22 -4.29 7.27
N ASN A 52 -30.16 -3.48 7.31
CA ASN A 52 -29.05 -3.50 6.37
C ASN A 52 -28.00 -4.49 6.82
N LYS A 53 -27.31 -5.05 5.82
CA LYS A 53 -26.16 -5.93 6.02
C LYS A 53 -25.16 -5.23 6.95
N PRO A 54 -24.67 -5.90 8.02
CA PRO A 54 -23.71 -5.28 8.92
C PRO A 54 -22.49 -4.82 8.11
N SER A 55 -22.08 -3.56 8.28
CA SER A 55 -20.92 -2.98 7.58
C SER A 55 -19.57 -3.56 8.04
N GLY A 56 -19.60 -4.52 8.97
CA GLY A 56 -18.44 -5.19 9.51
C GLY A 56 -18.20 -6.56 8.88
N LEU A 57 -16.96 -6.99 8.99
CA LEU A 57 -16.46 -8.30 8.59
C LEU A 57 -16.99 -9.45 9.47
N TYR A 58 -17.65 -9.12 10.58
CA TYR A 58 -18.20 -10.06 11.53
C TYR A 58 -19.71 -9.85 11.65
N ARG A 59 -20.45 -10.95 11.77
CA ARG A 59 -21.89 -10.94 12.06
C ARG A 59 -22.21 -11.89 13.21
N MET A 60 -23.21 -11.53 14.01
CA MET A 60 -23.75 -12.44 15.02
C MET A 60 -24.70 -13.42 14.34
N GLY A 61 -24.50 -14.71 14.57
CA GLY A 61 -25.38 -15.79 14.14
C GLY A 61 -25.64 -16.77 15.27
N GLN A 62 -26.31 -17.87 14.96
CA GLN A 62 -26.48 -18.99 15.87
C GLN A 62 -25.64 -20.17 15.39
N ASP A 63 -25.10 -20.97 16.31
CA ASP A 63 -24.49 -22.26 15.99
C ASP A 63 -25.55 -23.37 15.89
N ASP A 64 -25.12 -24.60 15.57
CA ASP A 64 -26.02 -25.75 15.39
C ASP A 64 -26.83 -26.10 16.66
N ASN A 65 -26.43 -25.56 17.82
CA ASN A 65 -27.10 -25.75 19.10
C ASN A 65 -27.94 -24.51 19.50
N GLY A 66 -28.07 -23.52 18.63
CA GLY A 66 -28.81 -22.29 18.88
C GLY A 66 -28.09 -21.26 19.75
N ASN A 67 -26.81 -21.45 20.08
CA ASN A 67 -26.05 -20.50 20.87
C ASN A 67 -25.53 -19.35 20.01
N PRO A 68 -25.45 -18.11 20.55
CA PRO A 68 -24.92 -16.98 19.81
C PRO A 68 -23.45 -17.21 19.46
N LYS A 69 -23.13 -17.10 18.17
CA LYS A 69 -21.78 -17.29 17.63
C LYS A 69 -21.42 -16.14 16.69
N VAL A 70 -20.21 -15.61 16.86
CA VAL A 70 -19.63 -14.64 15.92
C VAL A 70 -19.18 -15.38 14.65
N LEU A 71 -19.71 -14.96 13.51
CA LEU A 71 -19.35 -15.48 12.19
C LEU A 71 -18.46 -14.46 11.47
N TYR A 72 -17.39 -14.96 10.84
CA TYR A 72 -16.46 -14.17 10.05
C TYR A 72 -16.76 -14.29 8.56
N ASP A 73 -16.98 -13.15 7.93
CA ASP A 73 -17.29 -13.02 6.50
C ASP A 73 -16.03 -12.75 5.69
N ASP A 74 -15.16 -13.74 5.56
CA ASP A 74 -13.91 -13.59 4.80
C ASP A 74 -14.19 -13.11 3.35
N PRO A 75 -13.82 -11.86 2.97
CA PRO A 75 -14.06 -11.34 1.63
C PRO A 75 -13.35 -12.18 0.56
N LYS A 76 -12.21 -12.79 0.90
CA LYS A 76 -11.46 -13.65 -0.01
C LYS A 76 -12.18 -14.97 -0.29
N LYS A 77 -13.05 -15.42 0.62
CA LYS A 77 -13.85 -16.63 0.44
C LYS A 77 -15.08 -16.38 -0.45
N ALA A 78 -15.59 -15.15 -0.46
CA ALA A 78 -16.65 -14.71 -1.37
C ALA A 78 -16.14 -14.59 -2.81
N GLU A 79 -14.91 -14.09 -3.02
CA GLU A 79 -14.25 -14.03 -4.33
C GLU A 79 -14.14 -15.41 -4.99
N LYS A 80 -13.89 -16.47 -4.21
CA LYS A 80 -13.81 -17.85 -4.75
C LYS A 80 -15.15 -18.41 -5.25
N LYS A 81 -16.29 -17.84 -4.85
CA LYS A 81 -17.62 -18.29 -5.32
C LYS A 81 -18.17 -17.45 -6.48
N SER A 82 -17.62 -16.25 -6.72
CA SER A 82 -17.96 -15.40 -7.87
C SER A 82 -16.92 -15.41 -8.99
N ALA A 83 -15.75 -16.03 -8.79
CA ALA A 83 -14.70 -16.20 -9.79
C ALA A 83 -14.98 -17.28 -10.85
N THR A 84 -16.20 -17.30 -11.40
CA THR A 84 -16.46 -17.90 -12.74
C THR A 84 -16.17 -16.87 -13.85
N GLY A 85 -15.45 -15.79 -13.54
CA GLY A 85 -14.74 -15.00 -14.53
C GLY A 85 -13.33 -15.57 -14.66
N LYS A 86 -13.00 -16.11 -15.83
CA LYS A 86 -11.66 -16.63 -16.16
C LYS A 86 -10.61 -15.57 -15.80
N ALA A 87 -9.89 -15.75 -14.70
CA ALA A 87 -8.68 -14.99 -14.44
C ALA A 87 -7.62 -15.54 -15.40
N GLU A 88 -7.53 -14.92 -16.59
CA GLU A 88 -6.47 -15.20 -17.55
C GLU A 88 -5.13 -14.85 -16.88
N GLU A 89 -4.30 -15.87 -16.63
CA GLU A 89 -2.94 -15.67 -16.14
C GLU A 89 -2.16 -14.91 -17.23
N CYS A 90 -1.96 -13.61 -16.99
CA CYS A 90 -1.20 -12.75 -17.88
C CYS A 90 0.29 -12.89 -17.51
N ILE A 91 0.99 -13.80 -18.17
CA ILE A 91 2.44 -14.00 -17.99
C ILE A 91 3.16 -12.98 -18.87
N THR A 92 4.00 -12.13 -18.28
CA THR A 92 4.83 -11.17 -19.01
C THR A 92 6.29 -11.64 -19.01
N ASN A 93 6.89 -11.74 -20.20
CA ASN A 93 8.29 -12.10 -20.38
C ASN A 93 9.15 -10.83 -20.55
N THR A 94 10.19 -10.68 -19.71
CA THR A 94 11.17 -9.57 -19.78
C THR A 94 12.59 -10.04 -20.11
N ASP A 95 12.77 -11.31 -20.50
CA ASP A 95 14.08 -11.97 -20.61
C ASP A 95 15.02 -11.26 -21.60
N GLU A 96 14.47 -10.71 -22.69
CA GLU A 96 15.28 -9.99 -23.68
C GLU A 96 15.89 -8.71 -23.13
N VAL A 97 15.11 -7.97 -22.33
CA VAL A 97 15.54 -6.72 -21.71
C VAL A 97 16.63 -7.04 -20.68
N ASP A 98 16.40 -8.07 -19.87
CA ASP A 98 17.32 -8.49 -18.82
C ASP A 98 18.66 -8.98 -19.42
N ARG A 99 18.63 -9.77 -20.51
CA ARG A 99 19.84 -10.17 -21.27
C ARG A 99 20.60 -8.99 -21.86
N LYS A 100 19.91 -7.96 -22.36
CA LYS A 100 20.55 -6.75 -22.90
C LYS A 100 21.22 -5.94 -21.79
N ILE A 101 20.57 -5.81 -20.64
CA ILE A 101 21.12 -5.13 -19.45
C ILE A 101 22.39 -5.83 -18.98
N GLU A 102 22.39 -7.16 -18.93
CA GLU A 102 23.55 -7.95 -18.53
C GLU A 102 24.75 -7.74 -19.48
N LYS A 103 24.51 -7.77 -20.80
CA LYS A 103 25.54 -7.47 -21.80
C LYS A 103 26.13 -6.07 -21.65
N LEU A 104 25.30 -5.07 -21.35
CA LEU A 104 25.74 -3.70 -21.13
C LEU A 104 26.59 -3.57 -19.85
N LYS A 105 26.21 -4.26 -18.77
CA LYS A 105 27.00 -4.33 -17.52
C LYS A 105 28.37 -4.96 -17.75
N GLU A 106 28.42 -6.06 -18.50
CA GLU A 106 29.69 -6.72 -18.80
C GLU A 106 30.60 -5.83 -19.67
N LYS A 107 30.05 -5.18 -20.71
CA LYS A 107 30.80 -4.21 -21.52
C LYS A 107 31.35 -3.05 -20.69
N LYS A 108 30.55 -2.51 -19.76
CA LYS A 108 31.00 -1.46 -18.84
C LYS A 108 32.22 -1.94 -18.03
N ARG A 109 32.13 -3.13 -17.42
CA ARG A 109 33.22 -3.71 -16.63
C ARG A 109 34.49 -3.92 -17.47
N GLN A 110 34.37 -4.39 -18.71
CA GLN A 110 35.51 -4.57 -19.61
C GLN A 110 36.18 -3.24 -19.95
N ILE A 111 35.41 -2.19 -20.24
CA ILE A 111 35.96 -0.85 -20.53
C ILE A 111 36.65 -0.27 -19.30
N GLU A 112 36.08 -0.43 -18.09
CA GLU A 112 36.72 0.01 -16.85
C GLU A 112 38.07 -0.70 -16.62
N GLN A 113 38.12 -2.02 -16.84
CA GLN A 113 39.36 -2.78 -16.75
C GLN A 113 40.40 -2.32 -17.80
N GLN A 114 39.97 -2.03 -19.03
CA GLN A 114 40.85 -1.48 -20.06
C GLN A 114 41.38 -0.10 -19.67
N ILE A 115 40.56 0.77 -19.08
CA ILE A 115 41.00 2.08 -18.59
C ILE A 115 42.04 1.94 -17.47
N GLN A 116 41.89 0.93 -16.59
CA GLN A 116 42.87 0.69 -15.52
C GLN A 116 44.20 0.14 -16.03
N ALA A 117 44.17 -0.67 -17.09
CA ALA A 117 45.38 -1.28 -17.65
C ALA A 117 46.10 -0.38 -18.68
N GLU A 118 45.35 0.47 -19.40
CA GLU A 118 45.89 1.30 -20.47
C GLU A 118 46.59 2.55 -19.91
N THR A 119 47.82 2.80 -20.35
CA THR A 119 48.63 3.96 -19.94
C THR A 119 48.51 5.15 -20.92
N ASP A 120 48.06 4.90 -22.16
CA ASP A 120 47.95 5.89 -23.22
C ASP A 120 46.77 6.86 -23.00
N GLU A 121 47.05 8.15 -22.81
CA GLU A 121 46.04 9.16 -22.50
C GLU A 121 44.94 9.30 -23.56
N ASN A 122 45.28 9.21 -24.85
CA ASN A 122 44.32 9.35 -25.94
C ASN A 122 43.32 8.20 -25.95
N LYS A 123 43.80 6.96 -25.77
CA LYS A 123 42.93 5.77 -25.68
C LYS A 123 42.08 5.81 -24.42
N VAL A 124 42.63 6.25 -23.29
CA VAL A 124 41.86 6.43 -22.04
C VAL A 124 40.72 7.42 -22.24
N LYS A 125 40.94 8.55 -22.95
CA LYS A 125 39.87 9.50 -23.28
C LYS A 125 38.79 8.88 -24.16
N GLU A 126 39.16 8.10 -25.18
CA GLU A 126 38.20 7.38 -26.03
C GLU A 126 37.41 6.33 -25.25
N LEU A 127 38.07 5.53 -24.42
CA LEU A 127 37.43 4.53 -23.58
C LEU A 127 36.47 5.16 -22.57
N LYS A 128 36.83 6.29 -21.95
CA LYS A 128 35.93 7.06 -21.08
C LYS A 128 34.69 7.54 -21.82
N LYS A 129 34.83 7.99 -23.08
CA LYS A 129 33.67 8.39 -23.91
C LYS A 129 32.76 7.18 -24.20
N LYS A 130 33.33 6.02 -24.52
CA LYS A 130 32.59 4.77 -24.70
C LYS A 130 31.89 4.33 -23.42
N LEU A 131 32.56 4.45 -22.27
CA LEU A 131 31.97 4.17 -20.96
C LEU A 131 30.73 5.03 -20.72
N ALA A 132 30.84 6.34 -20.91
CA ALA A 132 29.73 7.28 -20.73
C ALA A 132 28.53 6.95 -21.64
N GLN A 133 28.80 6.54 -22.90
CA GLN A 133 27.76 6.10 -23.82
C GLN A 133 27.04 4.83 -23.31
N VAL A 134 27.80 3.83 -22.85
CA VAL A 134 27.24 2.58 -22.31
C VAL A 134 26.45 2.83 -21.02
N GLU A 135 26.91 3.73 -20.15
CA GLU A 135 26.19 4.10 -18.93
C GLU A 135 24.88 4.82 -19.22
N ALA A 136 24.86 5.72 -20.20
CA ALA A 136 23.63 6.39 -20.64
C ALA A 136 22.63 5.37 -21.19
N GLU A 137 23.07 4.45 -22.03
CA GLU A 137 22.22 3.37 -22.58
C GLU A 137 21.71 2.44 -21.47
N LEU A 138 22.58 2.05 -20.53
CA LEU A 138 22.22 1.20 -19.39
C LEU A 138 21.17 1.88 -18.51
N SER A 139 21.34 3.18 -18.22
CA SER A 139 20.38 3.97 -17.43
C SER A 139 19.02 4.07 -18.13
N GLN A 140 19.01 4.26 -19.45
CA GLN A 140 17.78 4.32 -20.23
C GLN A 140 17.03 2.98 -20.25
N LYS A 141 17.75 1.86 -20.39
CA LYS A 141 17.15 0.52 -20.55
C LYS A 141 16.86 -0.18 -19.22
N ASN A 142 17.59 0.13 -18.16
CA ASN A 142 17.38 -0.38 -16.81
C ASN A 142 16.35 0.45 -16.03
N ASN A 143 15.37 1.03 -16.73
CA ASN A 143 14.21 1.65 -16.11
C ASN A 143 13.05 0.65 -16.11
N ASP A 144 12.34 0.57 -15.00
CA ASP A 144 11.16 -0.29 -14.85
C ASP A 144 10.04 0.06 -15.85
N THR A 145 9.93 1.32 -16.28
CA THR A 145 9.03 1.72 -17.37
C THR A 145 9.46 1.11 -18.71
N TYR A 146 10.76 1.10 -19.00
CA TYR A 146 11.32 0.50 -20.21
C TYR A 146 11.13 -1.02 -20.21
N ARG A 147 11.34 -1.68 -19.07
CA ARG A 147 11.10 -3.12 -18.90
C ARG A 147 9.65 -3.48 -19.19
N ARG A 148 8.69 -2.72 -18.65
CA ARG A 148 7.25 -2.91 -18.92
C ARG A 148 6.89 -2.70 -20.39
N GLN A 149 7.39 -1.64 -21.02
CA GLN A 149 7.09 -1.33 -22.42
C GLN A 149 7.63 -2.37 -23.40
N ASN A 150 8.74 -3.01 -23.05
CA ASN A 150 9.38 -4.04 -23.86
C ASN A 150 9.09 -5.46 -23.34
N ALA A 151 8.18 -5.61 -22.39
CA ALA A 151 7.75 -6.91 -21.91
C ALA A 151 6.81 -7.54 -22.94
N VAL A 152 7.04 -8.81 -23.27
CA VAL A 152 6.15 -9.57 -24.14
C VAL A 152 5.07 -10.20 -23.28
N VAL A 153 3.82 -9.79 -23.47
CA VAL A 153 2.68 -10.42 -22.82
C VAL A 153 2.39 -11.75 -23.54
N ILE A 154 2.67 -12.86 -22.87
CA ILE A 154 2.35 -14.20 -23.34
C ILE A 154 0.96 -14.52 -22.78
N GLY A 155 -0.09 -14.18 -23.54
CA GLY A 155 -1.44 -14.59 -23.22
C GLY A 155 -1.59 -16.09 -23.41
N VAL A 156 -1.84 -16.84 -22.33
CA VAL A 156 -2.19 -18.26 -22.42
C VAL A 156 -3.66 -18.35 -22.86
N ASN A 157 -3.91 -18.29 -24.17
CA ASN A 157 -5.21 -18.64 -24.73
C ASN A 157 -5.41 -20.15 -24.55
N LYS A 158 -6.30 -20.51 -23.63
CA LYS A 158 -6.65 -21.89 -23.30
C LYS A 158 -7.88 -22.36 -24.06
#